data_AF-A0A8E2B1D4-F1
#
_entry.id   AF-A0A8E2B1D4-F1
#
_cell.length_a   1.000
_cell.length_b   1.000
_cell.length_c   1.000
_cell.angle_alpha   90.00
_cell.angle_beta   90.00
_cell.angle_gamma   90.00
#
_symmetry.space_group_name_H-M   'P 1'
#
loop_
_entity.id
_entity.type
_entity.pdbx_description
1 polymer ?
#
loop_
_entity_poly.entity_id
_entity_poly.type
_entity_poly.pdbx_seq_one_letter_code
_entity_poly.pdbx_strand_id
1 'polypeptide(L)'
;MRPPDEMRTSERDMDLHALHDQVTSRKYLPVCTSRITITIQLLVIASAIMRANKSLEGGAGAYGTMERLASLERRVADLEAAASMKNAIIQELQGENAKFHRAARHAGRLRESTQSLSGDSTEIEDGDPVLEELKRFSASAANAIHQHTPYSGESVSGTSPKPEDDHLTPRPVKRGISIDSEQTLYDLQAEVGESTSVVSAERTLEINKMKHPSEPASISTHTTNTTQGGRGSAVPAWYLEYSSPPATALVLLGRFTLDYVEGHLALDKKTTSDIESLQKAPGLGLRVLVDLNVAFIFDPVILEGPDKSYLIDWATPEENLDTTKYLTGGTSKPAARHIFSFQSERDGWYYLGLHILTPVQLDSVWDWHKLSKKGVRTLAAELQKRWASDTRRSDIAAMLEKGDIEQCCFELSSTGLEEKTRAFIADTGLGNPEDVGQL
;
A
#
# COMPACT_ATOMS: atom_id res chain seq x y z
N MET A 1 -48.41 -38.88 -16.17
CA MET A 1 -48.04 -39.18 -14.77
C MET A 1 -46.53 -39.41 -14.75
N ARG A 2 -45.77 -38.46 -14.20
CA ARG A 2 -44.33 -38.56 -13.90
C ARG A 2 -44.17 -38.47 -12.38
N PRO A 3 -43.22 -39.18 -11.76
CA PRO A 3 -43.04 -39.14 -10.31
C PRO A 3 -42.32 -37.82 -9.91
N PRO A 4 -42.68 -37.22 -8.78
CA PRO A 4 -41.85 -36.25 -8.08
C PRO A 4 -41.02 -36.97 -7.01
N ASP A 5 -39.73 -36.64 -6.93
CA ASP A 5 -38.88 -36.66 -5.71
C ASP A 5 -37.45 -37.07 -6.08
N GLU A 6 -36.66 -36.07 -6.45
CA GLU A 6 -35.19 -36.16 -6.42
C GLU A 6 -34.59 -34.73 -6.50
N MET A 7 -35.03 -33.83 -5.61
CA MET A 7 -34.44 -32.50 -5.48
C MET A 7 -34.52 -32.04 -4.02
N ARG A 8 -33.60 -32.51 -3.15
CA ARG A 8 -33.39 -31.85 -1.85
C ARG A 8 -32.07 -32.13 -1.11
N THR A 9 -31.15 -32.90 -1.67
CA THR A 9 -29.85 -33.17 -1.04
C THR A 9 -28.70 -32.30 -1.55
N SER A 10 -28.84 -31.65 -2.71
CA SER A 10 -27.76 -30.87 -3.34
C SER A 10 -27.47 -29.51 -2.68
N GLU A 11 -28.40 -28.92 -1.94
CA GLU A 11 -28.22 -27.55 -1.40
C GLU A 11 -27.41 -27.50 -0.09
N ARG A 12 -27.43 -28.57 0.72
CA ARG A 12 -26.74 -28.57 2.02
C ARG A 12 -25.25 -28.87 1.95
N ASP A 13 -24.79 -29.60 0.94
CA ASP A 13 -23.36 -29.91 0.77
C ASP A 13 -22.58 -28.74 0.14
N MET A 14 -23.27 -27.82 -0.53
CA MET A 14 -22.66 -26.66 -1.19
C MET A 14 -22.25 -25.57 -0.19
N ASP A 15 -23.04 -25.35 0.86
CA ASP A 15 -22.75 -24.35 1.90
C ASP A 15 -21.56 -24.74 2.80
N LEU A 16 -21.30 -26.04 2.98
CA LEU A 16 -20.21 -26.54 3.84
C LEU A 16 -18.83 -26.39 3.19
N HIS A 17 -18.74 -26.58 1.86
CA HIS A 17 -17.52 -26.29 1.12
C HIS A 17 -17.21 -24.79 1.12
N ALA A 18 -18.23 -23.95 0.95
CA ALA A 18 -18.09 -22.49 1.02
C ALA A 18 -17.63 -22.02 2.41
N LEU A 19 -18.16 -22.60 3.49
CA LEU A 19 -17.75 -22.26 4.86
C LEU A 19 -16.31 -22.70 5.17
N HIS A 20 -15.92 -23.90 4.71
CA HIS A 20 -14.56 -24.40 4.86
C HIS A 20 -13.56 -23.52 4.11
N ASP A 21 -13.86 -23.13 2.87
CA ASP A 21 -12.98 -22.25 2.09
C ASP A 21 -12.90 -20.84 2.68
N GLN A 22 -14.00 -20.32 3.25
CA GLN A 22 -14.04 -19.00 3.86
C GLN A 22 -13.24 -18.93 5.19
N VAL A 23 -13.24 -20.01 5.98
CA VAL A 23 -12.45 -20.11 7.22
C VAL A 23 -10.96 -20.37 6.95
N THR A 24 -10.65 -21.16 5.92
CA THR A 24 -9.26 -21.48 5.56
C THR A 24 -8.59 -20.32 4.81
N SER A 25 -9.33 -19.54 4.02
CA SER A 25 -8.77 -18.38 3.30
C SER A 25 -8.41 -17.21 4.23
N ARG A 26 -9.27 -16.87 5.20
CA ARG A 26 -9.07 -15.66 6.05
C ARG A 26 -7.94 -15.77 7.07
N LYS A 27 -7.53 -16.97 7.50
CA LYS A 27 -6.51 -17.13 8.56
C LYS A 27 -5.08 -17.40 8.04
N TYR A 28 -4.91 -17.92 6.83
CA TYR A 28 -3.61 -18.37 6.33
C TYR A 28 -2.87 -17.35 5.44
N LEU A 29 -3.60 -16.51 4.71
CA LEU A 29 -3.02 -15.48 3.84
C LEU A 29 -2.14 -14.42 4.56
N PRO A 30 -2.45 -13.96 5.79
CA PRO A 30 -1.62 -12.96 6.49
C PRO A 30 -0.27 -13.51 6.97
N VAL A 31 -0.18 -14.82 7.19
CA VAL A 31 1.01 -15.46 7.77
C VAL A 31 2.11 -15.65 6.74
N CYS A 32 1.75 -16.02 5.50
CA CYS A 32 2.71 -16.22 4.42
C CYS A 32 3.34 -14.90 3.93
N THR A 33 2.54 -13.84 3.81
CA THR A 33 3.00 -12.50 3.37
C THR A 33 3.94 -11.85 4.41
N SER A 34 3.67 -12.05 5.70
CA SER A 34 4.48 -11.53 6.81
C SER A 34 5.88 -12.16 6.89
N ARG A 35 6.03 -13.46 6.59
CA ARG A 35 7.33 -14.14 6.53
C ARG A 35 8.22 -13.64 5.40
N ILE A 36 7.63 -13.40 4.23
CA ILE A 36 8.34 -12.88 3.05
C ILE A 36 8.91 -11.49 3.37
N THR A 37 8.10 -10.64 4.02
CA THR A 37 8.48 -9.26 4.37
C THR A 37 9.68 -9.20 5.32
N ILE A 38 9.68 -10.00 6.40
CA ILE A 38 10.82 -10.06 7.34
C ILE A 38 12.09 -10.57 6.66
N THR A 39 11.96 -11.60 5.82
CA THR A 39 13.12 -12.19 5.12
C THR A 39 13.77 -11.16 4.19
N ILE A 40 12.94 -10.38 3.47
CA ILE A 40 13.42 -9.29 2.60
C ILE A 40 14.13 -8.21 3.45
N GLN A 41 13.54 -7.78 4.57
CA GLN A 41 14.16 -6.78 5.44
C GLN A 41 15.51 -7.23 6.00
N LEU A 42 15.63 -8.50 6.41
CA LEU A 42 16.91 -9.08 6.87
C LEU A 42 17.96 -9.11 5.75
N LEU A 43 17.57 -9.47 4.52
CA LEU A 43 18.48 -9.46 3.37
C LEU A 43 18.99 -8.06 3.01
N VAL A 44 18.11 -7.05 3.09
CA VAL A 44 18.46 -5.65 2.85
C VAL A 44 19.48 -5.16 3.89
N ILE A 45 19.27 -5.48 5.16
CA ILE A 45 20.17 -5.07 6.24
C ILE A 45 21.51 -5.82 6.18
N ALA A 46 21.50 -7.13 5.90
CA ALA A 46 22.73 -7.89 5.68
C ALA A 46 23.56 -7.28 4.54
N SER A 47 22.90 -6.87 3.45
CA SER A 47 23.56 -6.17 2.33
C SER A 47 24.12 -4.81 2.73
N ALA A 48 23.41 -4.05 3.56
CA ALA A 48 23.90 -2.79 4.11
C ALA A 48 25.14 -2.97 5.02
N ILE A 49 25.16 -4.01 5.86
CA ILE A 49 26.31 -4.34 6.72
C ILE A 49 27.52 -4.73 5.87
N MET A 50 27.34 -5.60 4.87
CA MET A 50 28.42 -5.99 3.97
C MET A 50 29.03 -4.78 3.23
N ARG A 51 28.20 -3.82 2.82
CA ARG A 51 28.66 -2.56 2.20
C ARG A 51 29.41 -1.65 3.19
N ALA A 52 28.92 -1.52 4.42
CA ALA A 52 29.60 -0.75 5.46
C ALA A 52 30.99 -1.32 5.79
N ASN A 53 31.11 -2.64 5.88
CA ASN A 53 32.39 -3.33 6.10
C ASN A 53 33.38 -3.10 4.94
N LYS A 54 32.91 -3.17 3.69
CA LYS A 54 33.76 -2.88 2.53
C LYS A 54 34.26 -1.42 2.51
N SER A 55 33.46 -0.47 3.02
CA SER A 55 33.88 0.93 3.15
C SER A 55 34.93 1.16 4.25
N LEU A 56 34.88 0.38 5.34
CA LEU A 56 35.88 0.40 6.42
C LEU A 56 37.26 -0.06 5.93
N GLU A 57 37.32 -1.04 5.02
CA GLU A 57 38.56 -1.49 4.37
C GLU A 57 39.20 -0.41 3.47
N GLY A 58 38.39 0.55 2.98
CA GLY A 58 38.84 1.63 2.10
C GLY A 58 39.46 2.85 2.80
N GLY A 59 39.55 2.87 4.14
CA GLY A 59 40.23 3.92 4.91
C GLY A 59 39.55 5.30 4.95
N ALA A 60 38.36 5.47 4.35
CA ALA A 60 37.63 6.72 4.38
C ALA A 60 36.69 6.79 5.60
N GLY A 61 36.96 7.73 6.52
CA GLY A 61 35.99 8.17 7.54
C GLY A 61 35.59 7.14 8.61
N ALA A 62 36.57 6.52 9.29
CA ALA A 62 36.37 5.43 10.25
C ALA A 62 35.35 5.68 11.38
N TYR A 63 35.15 6.92 11.82
CA TYR A 63 34.24 7.24 12.93
C TYR A 63 32.76 7.16 12.53
N GLY A 64 32.38 7.71 11.37
CA GLY A 64 30.98 7.67 10.91
C GLY A 64 30.54 6.26 10.50
N THR A 65 31.47 5.45 9.98
CA THR A 65 31.21 4.06 9.61
C THR A 65 30.98 3.15 10.81
N MET A 66 31.69 3.37 11.94
CA MET A 66 31.48 2.57 13.15
C MET A 66 30.09 2.80 13.78
N GLU A 67 29.64 4.06 13.87
CA GLU A 67 28.33 4.38 14.43
C GLU A 67 27.20 3.80 13.57
N ARG A 68 27.34 3.88 12.23
CA ARG A 68 26.43 3.25 11.28
C ARG A 68 26.42 1.73 11.41
N LEU A 69 27.58 1.10 11.61
CA LEU A 69 27.69 -0.35 11.81
C LEU A 69 26.96 -0.78 13.10
N ALA A 70 27.22 -0.10 14.22
CA ALA A 70 26.57 -0.41 15.50
C ALA A 70 25.04 -0.19 15.45
N SER A 71 24.58 0.81 14.69
CA SER A 71 23.15 1.02 14.42
C SER A 71 22.53 -0.13 13.61
N LEU A 72 23.20 -0.58 12.55
CA LEU A 72 22.76 -1.71 11.74
C LEU A 72 22.75 -3.03 12.54
N GLU A 73 23.78 -3.30 13.35
CA GLU A 73 23.83 -4.49 14.22
C GLU A 73 22.66 -4.53 15.20
N ARG A 74 22.33 -3.40 15.84
CA ARG A 74 21.16 -3.30 16.72
C ARG A 74 19.86 -3.60 15.98
N ARG A 75 19.72 -3.06 14.76
CA ARG A 75 18.54 -3.28 13.91
C ARG A 75 18.43 -4.72 13.42
N VAL A 76 19.54 -5.42 13.18
CA VAL A 76 19.53 -6.88 12.93
C VAL A 76 18.99 -7.62 14.15
N ALA A 77 19.52 -7.34 15.34
CA ALA A 77 19.10 -8.03 16.56
C ALA A 77 17.59 -7.84 16.84
N ASP A 78 17.06 -6.63 16.64
CA ASP A 78 15.64 -6.34 16.81
C ASP A 78 14.76 -7.10 15.79
N LEU A 79 15.20 -7.20 14.53
CA LEU A 79 14.47 -7.96 13.50
C LEU A 79 14.56 -9.47 13.72
N GLU A 80 15.69 -9.99 14.18
CA GLU A 80 15.84 -11.40 14.55
C GLU A 80 14.90 -11.76 15.71
N ALA A 81 14.79 -10.88 16.71
CA ALA A 81 13.83 -11.04 17.82
C ALA A 81 12.38 -11.02 17.31
N ALA A 82 12.03 -10.09 16.43
CA ALA A 82 10.69 -10.03 15.83
C ALA A 82 10.37 -11.26 14.97
N ALA A 83 11.35 -11.74 14.19
CA ALA A 83 11.22 -12.96 13.39
C ALA A 83 11.00 -14.20 14.28
N SER A 84 11.74 -14.30 15.38
CA SER A 84 11.59 -15.36 16.37
C SER A 84 10.20 -15.35 17.01
N MET A 85 9.72 -14.18 17.43
CA MET A 85 8.38 -14.02 18.02
C MET A 85 7.27 -14.44 17.03
N LYS A 86 7.35 -14.02 15.76
CA LYS A 86 6.38 -14.43 14.75
C LYS A 86 6.45 -15.94 14.46
N ASN A 87 7.64 -16.53 14.44
CA ASN A 87 7.78 -17.98 14.27
C ASN A 87 7.14 -18.77 15.42
N ALA A 88 7.21 -18.27 16.67
CA ALA A 88 6.51 -18.86 17.80
C ALA A 88 4.98 -18.83 17.62
N ILE A 89 4.42 -17.69 17.19
CA ILE A 89 2.98 -17.57 16.90
C ILE A 89 2.56 -18.53 15.78
N ILE A 90 3.39 -18.69 14.74
CA ILE A 90 3.11 -19.63 13.65
C ILE A 90 3.07 -21.08 14.16
N GLN A 91 4.01 -21.46 15.03
CA GLN A 91 4.02 -22.80 15.62
C GLN A 91 2.79 -23.05 16.49
N GLU A 92 2.37 -22.05 17.28
CA GLU A 92 1.15 -22.12 18.07
C GLU A 92 -0.10 -22.33 17.19
N LEU A 93 -0.26 -21.51 16.14
CA LEU A 93 -1.37 -21.63 15.19
C LEU A 93 -1.37 -22.96 14.44
N GLN A 94 -0.19 -23.49 14.07
CA GLN A 94 -0.07 -24.83 13.48
C GLN A 94 -0.49 -25.93 14.46
N GLY A 95 -0.15 -25.77 15.74
CA GLY A 95 -0.57 -26.66 16.81
C GLY A 95 -2.10 -26.66 17.01
N GLU A 96 -2.72 -25.48 16.99
CA GLU A 96 -4.18 -25.36 17.03
C GLU A 96 -4.85 -25.96 15.80
N ASN A 97 -4.33 -25.69 14.60
CA ASN A 97 -4.89 -26.26 13.39
C ASN A 97 -4.83 -27.79 13.37
N ALA A 98 -3.73 -28.37 13.87
CA ALA A 98 -3.61 -29.81 14.04
C ALA A 98 -4.65 -30.39 15.04
N LYS A 99 -5.05 -29.62 16.07
CA LYS A 99 -6.17 -30.00 16.96
C LYS A 99 -7.50 -29.96 16.20
N PHE A 100 -7.77 -28.91 15.42
CA PHE A 100 -8.98 -28.82 14.60
C PHE A 100 -9.10 -29.97 13.59
N HIS A 101 -8.04 -30.29 12.85
CA HIS A 101 -8.05 -31.44 11.92
C HIS A 101 -8.23 -32.80 12.62
N ARG A 102 -7.78 -32.95 13.88
CA ARG A 102 -8.06 -34.16 14.68
C ARG A 102 -9.53 -34.22 15.10
N ALA A 103 -10.09 -33.11 15.56
CA ALA A 103 -11.50 -33.01 15.93
C ALA A 103 -12.42 -33.27 14.73
N ALA A 104 -12.13 -32.70 13.56
CA ALA A 104 -12.88 -32.92 12.33
C ALA A 104 -12.86 -34.40 11.90
N ARG A 105 -11.70 -35.06 11.94
CA ARG A 105 -11.59 -36.50 11.66
C ARG A 105 -12.33 -37.37 12.67
N HIS A 106 -12.40 -36.95 13.93
CA HIS A 106 -13.19 -37.65 14.95
C HIS A 106 -14.69 -37.51 14.68
N ALA A 107 -15.16 -36.29 14.36
CA ALA A 107 -16.55 -36.04 14.01
C ALA A 107 -16.99 -36.82 12.76
N GLY A 108 -16.15 -36.90 11.73
CA GLY A 108 -16.41 -37.73 10.53
C GLY A 108 -16.63 -39.20 10.87
N ARG A 109 -15.77 -39.79 11.71
CA ARG A 109 -15.91 -41.19 12.15
C ARG A 109 -17.17 -41.46 12.98
N LEU A 110 -17.56 -40.51 13.83
CA LEU A 110 -18.83 -40.60 14.56
C LEU A 110 -20.02 -40.61 13.61
N ARG A 111 -20.00 -39.76 12.57
CA ARG A 111 -21.05 -39.70 11.55
C ARG A 111 -21.17 -41.01 10.77
N GLU A 112 -20.06 -41.56 10.30
CA GLU A 112 -20.03 -42.87 9.61
C GLU A 112 -20.59 -43.99 10.51
N SER A 113 -20.23 -43.99 11.79
CA SER A 113 -20.74 -44.96 12.77
C SER A 113 -22.26 -44.86 12.92
N THR A 114 -22.82 -43.64 13.04
CA THR A 114 -24.27 -43.43 13.12
C THR A 114 -25.01 -43.81 11.83
N GLN A 115 -24.37 -43.64 10.67
CA GLN A 115 -25.00 -43.96 9.37
C GLN A 115 -25.05 -45.48 9.14
N SER A 116 -24.06 -46.22 9.64
CA SER A 116 -24.05 -47.69 9.58
C SER A 116 -25.11 -48.36 10.48
N LEU A 117 -25.53 -47.71 11.57
CA LEU A 117 -26.59 -48.19 12.47
C LEU A 117 -28.00 -47.89 11.93
N SER A 118 -28.15 -46.93 11.02
CA SER A 118 -29.42 -46.54 10.40
C SER A 118 -29.88 -47.46 9.27
N GLY A 119 -29.03 -48.40 8.81
CA GLY A 119 -29.31 -49.26 7.66
C GLY A 119 -30.07 -50.56 7.97
N ASP A 120 -30.32 -50.85 9.25
CA ASP A 120 -30.98 -52.10 9.70
C ASP A 120 -32.11 -51.79 10.67
N SER A 121 -33.06 -50.96 10.22
CA SER A 121 -34.30 -50.67 10.95
C SER A 121 -35.48 -50.95 10.05
N THR A 122 -35.83 -52.23 9.94
CA THR A 122 -37.19 -52.66 9.66
C THR A 122 -38.10 -52.10 10.74
N GLU A 123 -39.04 -51.23 10.32
CA GLU A 123 -40.29 -50.85 11.00
C GLU A 123 -40.30 -51.04 12.52
N ILE A 124 -39.70 -50.09 13.25
CA ILE A 124 -39.98 -49.94 14.68
C ILE A 124 -41.00 -48.82 14.80
N GLU A 125 -42.23 -49.24 15.10
CA GLU A 125 -43.36 -48.38 15.42
C GLU A 125 -43.04 -47.42 16.57
N ASP A 126 -43.53 -46.19 16.39
CA ASP A 126 -43.78 -45.13 17.35
C ASP A 126 -43.32 -45.37 18.80
N GLY A 127 -42.26 -44.66 19.19
CA GLY A 127 -41.97 -44.38 20.60
C GLY A 127 -40.56 -44.74 21.09
N ASP A 128 -39.52 -44.49 20.29
CA ASP A 128 -38.15 -44.71 20.78
C ASP A 128 -37.70 -43.58 21.74
N PRO A 129 -37.57 -43.86 23.05
CA PRO A 129 -37.19 -42.86 24.06
C PRO A 129 -35.80 -42.27 23.84
N VAL A 130 -34.92 -42.95 23.09
CA VAL A 130 -33.57 -42.50 22.79
C VAL A 130 -33.59 -41.30 21.84
N LEU A 131 -34.54 -41.26 20.90
CA LEU A 131 -34.67 -40.15 19.96
C LEU A 131 -35.16 -38.87 20.67
N GLU A 132 -36.03 -38.99 21.66
CA GLU A 132 -36.47 -37.87 22.49
C GLU A 132 -35.36 -37.38 23.43
N GLU A 133 -34.51 -38.27 23.96
CA GLU A 133 -33.34 -37.87 24.74
C GLU A 133 -32.29 -37.14 23.88
N LEU A 134 -32.08 -37.58 22.63
CA LEU A 134 -31.19 -36.91 21.68
C LEU A 134 -31.71 -35.52 21.28
N LYS A 135 -33.03 -35.37 21.07
CA LYS A 135 -33.65 -34.06 20.84
C LYS A 135 -33.50 -33.14 22.05
N ARG A 136 -33.66 -33.66 23.28
CA ARG A 136 -33.42 -32.88 24.50
C ARG A 136 -31.96 -32.46 24.64
N PHE A 137 -31.01 -33.34 24.30
CA PHE A 137 -29.59 -33.02 24.34
C PHE A 137 -29.21 -31.96 23.29
N SER A 138 -29.75 -32.07 22.07
CA SER A 138 -29.60 -31.07 21.01
C SER A 138 -30.17 -29.71 21.40
N ALA A 139 -31.36 -29.69 22.03
CA ALA A 139 -31.98 -28.44 22.50
C ALA A 139 -31.19 -27.80 23.66
N SER A 140 -30.62 -28.63 24.55
CA SER A 140 -29.76 -28.18 25.65
C SER A 140 -28.45 -27.56 25.13
N ALA A 141 -27.81 -28.19 24.14
CA ALA A 141 -26.59 -27.68 23.52
C ALA A 141 -26.81 -26.36 22.76
N ALA A 142 -27.94 -26.21 22.05
CA ALA A 142 -28.30 -24.96 21.39
C ALA A 142 -28.51 -23.81 22.39
N ASN A 143 -29.10 -24.09 23.55
CA ASN A 143 -29.28 -23.08 24.62
C ASN A 143 -27.97 -22.70 25.31
N ALA A 144 -27.00 -23.62 25.44
CA ALA A 144 -25.69 -23.32 26.03
C ALA A 144 -24.86 -22.35 25.16
N ILE A 145 -25.03 -22.38 23.84
CA ILE A 145 -24.34 -21.47 22.91
C ILE A 145 -24.86 -20.02 23.03
N HIS A 146 -26.10 -19.82 23.46
CA HIS A 146 -26.65 -18.48 23.71
C HIS A 146 -26.30 -17.88 25.07
N GLN A 147 -25.69 -18.64 25.99
CA GLN A 147 -25.26 -18.12 27.31
C GLN A 147 -23.85 -17.54 27.32
N HIS A 148 -23.11 -17.62 26.21
CA HIS A 148 -21.79 -16.98 26.04
C HIS A 148 -21.87 -15.73 25.16
N THR A 149 -22.76 -14.79 25.49
CA THR A 149 -22.54 -13.38 25.18
C THR A 149 -21.57 -12.80 26.22
N PRO A 150 -20.48 -12.13 25.82
CA PRO A 150 -19.48 -11.65 26.78
C PRO A 150 -20.08 -10.57 27.68
N TYR A 151 -19.97 -10.84 28.98
CA TYR A 151 -20.33 -9.97 30.08
C TYR A 151 -19.43 -8.72 30.05
N SER A 152 -20.05 -7.55 29.89
CA SER A 152 -19.43 -6.24 30.13
C SER A 152 -19.14 -6.11 31.64
N GLY A 153 -17.90 -6.36 32.03
CA GLY A 153 -17.46 -6.33 33.42
C GLY A 153 -17.08 -4.92 33.87
N GLU A 154 -17.89 -4.38 34.78
CA GLU A 154 -17.53 -3.30 35.70
C GLU A 154 -16.31 -3.63 36.56
N SER A 155 -15.62 -2.54 36.91
CA SER A 155 -14.52 -2.41 37.85
C SER A 155 -14.82 -2.99 39.23
N VAL A 156 -13.95 -3.88 39.73
CA VAL A 156 -13.80 -4.12 41.17
C VAL A 156 -12.32 -4.17 41.56
N SER A 157 -12.01 -3.26 42.48
CA SER A 157 -10.80 -3.12 43.28
C SER A 157 -10.41 -4.42 44.01
N GLY A 158 -9.13 -4.77 43.96
CA GLY A 158 -8.56 -5.89 44.70
C GLY A 158 -7.06 -5.74 44.97
N THR A 159 -6.74 -5.28 46.17
CA THR A 159 -5.44 -5.22 46.84
C THR A 159 -4.70 -6.56 46.90
N SER A 160 -3.39 -6.54 46.64
CA SER A 160 -2.42 -7.54 47.13
C SER A 160 -0.95 -7.08 46.91
N PRO A 161 0.06 -7.72 47.53
CA PRO A 161 0.84 -7.12 48.61
C PRO A 161 2.28 -6.75 48.24
N LYS A 162 2.89 -5.94 49.12
CA LYS A 162 4.34 -5.64 49.17
C LYS A 162 5.19 -6.91 49.14
N PRO A 163 6.35 -6.82 48.47
CA PRO A 163 7.57 -7.30 49.07
C PRO A 163 8.67 -6.23 49.09
N GLU A 164 9.61 -6.50 49.97
CA GLU A 164 10.62 -5.65 50.57
C GLU A 164 11.79 -5.29 49.65
N ASP A 165 12.56 -4.34 50.16
CA ASP A 165 13.76 -3.73 49.63
C ASP A 165 14.83 -4.73 49.18
N ASP A 166 15.46 -4.46 48.04
CA ASP A 166 16.88 -4.78 47.88
C ASP A 166 17.61 -3.79 46.97
N HIS A 167 18.83 -3.50 47.38
CA HIS A 167 19.62 -2.32 47.05
C HIS A 167 20.41 -2.40 45.72
N LEU A 168 20.52 -1.24 45.07
CA LEU A 168 21.66 -0.72 44.28
C LEU A 168 22.05 -1.42 42.96
N THR A 169 21.71 -0.75 41.85
CA THR A 169 22.58 -0.63 40.66
C THR A 169 22.11 0.55 39.77
N PRO A 170 23.03 1.39 39.24
CA PRO A 170 22.65 2.56 38.43
C PRO A 170 22.22 2.13 37.03
N ARG A 171 20.96 2.44 36.65
CA ARG A 171 20.43 2.23 35.30
C ARG A 171 20.97 3.30 34.34
N PRO A 172 21.43 2.94 33.13
CA PRO A 172 21.74 3.90 32.10
C PRO A 172 20.45 4.47 31.49
N VAL A 173 20.45 5.78 31.24
CA VAL A 173 19.37 6.52 30.59
C VAL A 173 19.19 5.98 29.17
N LYS A 174 18.12 5.20 28.94
CA LYS A 174 17.64 4.85 27.60
C LYS A 174 17.07 6.10 26.93
N ARG A 175 17.83 6.72 26.03
CA ARG A 175 17.24 7.51 24.94
C ARG A 175 16.86 6.52 23.84
N GLY A 176 15.59 6.17 23.77
CA GLY A 176 15.04 5.45 22.63
C GLY A 176 14.91 6.41 21.46
N ILE A 177 15.56 6.07 20.34
CA ILE A 177 15.24 6.65 19.03
C ILE A 177 14.19 5.71 18.44
N SER A 178 12.97 6.23 18.23
CA SER A 178 11.87 5.52 17.58
C SER A 178 12.22 5.33 16.09
N ILE A 179 12.07 4.10 15.60
CA ILE A 179 12.03 3.78 14.17
C ILE A 179 10.68 3.11 13.93
N ASP A 180 9.65 3.94 13.84
CA ASP A 180 8.31 3.55 13.38
C ASP A 180 8.18 3.92 11.90
N SER A 181 8.35 2.95 10.99
CA SER A 181 8.09 3.15 9.56
C SER A 181 6.78 2.49 9.09
N GLU A 182 6.18 1.59 9.88
CA GLU A 182 4.86 1.01 9.58
C GLU A 182 3.83 1.23 10.71
N GLN A 183 4.28 1.43 11.96
CA GLN A 183 3.38 1.64 13.11
C GLN A 183 2.81 3.08 13.16
N THR A 184 3.60 4.10 12.79
CA THR A 184 3.17 5.53 12.78
C THR A 184 2.17 5.87 11.68
N LEU A 185 1.94 4.99 10.70
CA LEU A 185 0.83 5.17 9.74
C LEU A 185 -0.53 5.03 10.43
N TYR A 186 -0.60 4.31 11.56
CA TYR A 186 -1.81 4.21 12.38
C TYR A 186 -2.00 5.40 13.31
N ASP A 187 -0.92 5.99 13.83
CA ASP A 187 -1.02 7.14 14.76
C ASP A 187 -1.40 8.43 14.04
N LEU A 188 -0.88 8.67 12.82
CA LEU A 188 -1.23 9.86 12.03
C LEU A 188 -2.69 9.83 11.53
N GLN A 189 -3.30 8.66 11.37
CA GLN A 189 -4.72 8.55 10.99
C GLN A 189 -5.67 8.76 12.19
N ALA A 190 -5.20 8.61 13.43
CA ALA A 190 -6.00 8.86 14.62
C ALA A 190 -6.10 10.36 14.98
N GLU A 191 -5.11 11.18 14.60
CA GLU A 191 -5.06 12.60 14.99
C GLU A 191 -5.69 13.58 13.97
N VAL A 192 -5.97 13.18 12.72
CA VAL A 192 -6.58 14.07 11.71
C VAL A 192 -8.11 14.24 11.90
N GLY A 193 -8.65 13.65 12.98
CA GLY A 193 -10.06 13.66 13.33
C GLY A 193 -10.54 14.77 14.26
N GLU A 194 -9.80 15.86 14.53
CA GLU A 194 -10.39 17.00 15.29
C GLU A 194 -9.58 18.31 15.20
N SER A 195 -10.17 19.32 14.55
CA SER A 195 -9.97 20.77 14.73
C SER A 195 -8.55 21.39 14.67
N THR A 196 -8.34 22.29 13.71
CA THR A 196 -8.10 23.74 14.02
C THR A 196 -8.08 24.61 12.75
N SER A 197 -8.94 25.64 12.74
CA SER A 197 -8.84 26.79 11.85
C SER A 197 -7.90 27.83 12.45
N VAL A 198 -6.82 28.22 11.78
CA VAL A 198 -6.08 29.46 12.10
C VAL A 198 -5.56 30.15 10.85
N VAL A 199 -6.18 31.30 10.58
CA VAL A 199 -5.72 32.58 10.01
C VAL A 199 -4.30 32.62 9.39
N SER A 200 -4.25 32.86 8.09
CA SER A 200 -3.05 33.25 7.33
C SER A 200 -2.75 34.75 7.47
N ALA A 201 -1.47 35.09 7.67
CA ALA A 201 -0.93 36.45 7.61
C ALA A 201 -0.06 36.61 6.35
N GLU A 202 -0.39 37.61 5.53
CA GLU A 202 0.33 37.99 4.32
C GLU A 202 1.73 38.56 4.65
N ARG A 203 2.74 38.15 3.88
CA ARG A 203 4.00 38.90 3.78
C ARG A 203 4.52 38.91 2.35
N THR A 204 4.33 40.05 1.69
CA THR A 204 4.81 40.38 0.36
C THR A 204 6.31 40.66 0.39
N LEU A 205 7.09 40.05 -0.50
CA LEU A 205 8.45 40.47 -0.82
C LEU A 205 8.64 40.44 -2.35
N GLU A 206 8.84 41.65 -2.90
CA GLU A 206 9.22 41.91 -4.29
C GLU A 206 10.69 41.55 -4.50
N ILE A 207 11.02 40.75 -5.53
CA ILE A 207 12.38 40.67 -6.07
C ILE A 207 12.40 40.76 -7.60
N ASN A 208 13.34 41.59 -8.03
CA ASN A 208 13.66 42.15 -9.34
C ASN A 208 13.73 41.21 -10.56
N LYS A 209 13.23 41.76 -11.68
CA LYS A 209 13.48 41.34 -13.08
C LYS A 209 14.94 41.60 -13.48
N MET A 210 15.63 40.57 -13.98
CA MET A 210 16.71 40.74 -14.95
C MET A 210 16.32 40.08 -16.28
N LYS A 211 16.60 40.81 -17.35
CA LYS A 211 16.14 40.62 -18.72
C LYS A 211 17.36 40.38 -19.60
N HIS A 212 17.46 39.24 -20.27
CA HIS A 212 18.36 39.03 -21.42
C HIS A 212 17.76 38.00 -22.41
N PRO A 213 18.20 37.99 -23.69
CA PRO A 213 17.29 37.80 -24.83
C PRO A 213 17.34 36.42 -25.51
N SER A 214 16.24 36.16 -26.20
CA SER A 214 15.84 35.15 -27.22
C SER A 214 16.93 34.70 -28.21
N GLU A 215 17.00 33.43 -28.66
CA GLU A 215 16.18 32.71 -29.68
C GLU A 215 16.74 31.26 -29.89
N PRO A 216 16.15 30.34 -30.71
CA PRO A 216 14.74 30.16 -31.13
C PRO A 216 14.19 28.71 -31.03
N ALA A 217 12.85 28.63 -31.11
CA ALA A 217 12.00 27.53 -31.60
C ALA A 217 11.97 26.18 -30.84
N SER A 218 11.10 26.12 -29.83
CA SER A 218 10.43 24.87 -29.42
C SER A 218 8.92 25.02 -29.59
N ILE A 219 8.32 24.03 -30.26
CA ILE A 219 6.88 23.90 -30.49
C ILE A 219 6.21 23.65 -29.13
N SER A 220 5.57 24.69 -28.60
CA SER A 220 4.79 24.67 -27.37
C SER A 220 3.48 23.91 -27.59
N THR A 221 3.31 22.80 -26.89
CA THR A 221 2.03 22.14 -26.65
C THR A 221 1.18 22.99 -25.70
N HIS A 222 -0.12 22.95 -25.91
CA HIS A 222 -1.10 23.93 -25.46
C HIS A 222 -1.22 24.05 -23.94
N THR A 223 -0.49 24.99 -23.33
CA THR A 223 -1.03 25.75 -22.19
C THR A 223 -2.23 26.52 -22.74
N THR A 224 -3.44 26.22 -22.28
CA THR A 224 -4.59 27.09 -22.52
C THR A 224 -4.25 28.45 -21.92
N ASN A 225 -3.87 29.40 -22.78
CA ASN A 225 -3.76 30.80 -22.45
C ASN A 225 -5.15 31.30 -22.04
N THR A 226 -5.48 31.13 -20.76
CA THR A 226 -6.52 31.91 -20.08
C THR A 226 -5.97 33.33 -19.97
N THR A 227 -6.46 34.19 -20.86
CA THR A 227 -6.17 35.62 -20.92
C THR A 227 -6.26 36.24 -19.53
N GLN A 228 -5.11 36.63 -18.97
CA GLN A 228 -4.98 37.40 -17.74
C GLN A 228 -5.71 38.74 -17.90
N GLY A 229 -6.92 38.83 -17.37
CA GLY A 229 -7.74 40.04 -17.42
C GLY A 229 -8.88 39.96 -16.42
N GLY A 230 -8.60 40.17 -15.14
CA GLY A 230 -9.61 40.35 -14.10
C GLY A 230 -9.33 39.58 -12.82
N ARG A 231 -9.06 40.31 -11.73
CA ARG A 231 -8.86 39.81 -10.35
C ARG A 231 -10.16 39.24 -9.77
N GLY A 232 -10.65 38.13 -10.31
CA GLY A 232 -11.49 37.20 -9.58
C GLY A 232 -10.65 35.95 -9.37
N SER A 233 -10.49 35.51 -8.12
CA SER A 233 -9.88 34.22 -7.79
C SER A 233 -10.79 33.11 -8.33
N ALA A 234 -10.73 32.86 -9.64
CA ALA A 234 -11.40 31.74 -10.25
C ALA A 234 -10.73 30.50 -9.69
N VAL A 235 -11.50 29.71 -8.93
CA VAL A 235 -11.06 28.41 -8.41
C VAL A 235 -10.43 27.63 -9.58
N PRO A 236 -9.21 27.10 -9.43
CA PRO A 236 -8.52 26.41 -10.51
C PRO A 236 -9.42 25.31 -11.08
N ALA A 237 -9.73 25.38 -12.37
CA ALA A 237 -10.44 24.31 -13.04
C ALA A 237 -9.51 23.10 -13.15
N TRP A 238 -10.07 21.90 -13.03
CA TRP A 238 -9.34 20.64 -13.20
C TRP A 238 -8.60 20.59 -14.55
N TYR A 239 -7.33 20.18 -14.56
CA TYR A 239 -6.54 20.06 -15.79
C TYR A 239 -5.53 18.91 -15.73
N LEU A 240 -5.16 18.41 -16.92
CA LEU A 240 -4.11 17.39 -17.05
C LEU A 240 -2.76 18.08 -17.28
N GLU A 241 -1.77 17.70 -16.48
CA GLU A 241 -0.38 18.11 -16.55
C GLU A 241 0.50 16.91 -16.93
N TYR A 242 1.41 17.13 -17.87
CA TYR A 242 2.24 16.08 -18.48
C TYR A 242 3.73 16.29 -18.27
N SER A 243 4.13 17.50 -17.89
CA SER A 243 5.51 18.00 -17.97
C SER A 243 6.02 18.59 -16.65
N SER A 244 5.12 18.88 -15.72
CA SER A 244 5.42 19.47 -14.43
C SER A 244 5.16 18.46 -13.31
N PRO A 245 5.91 18.55 -12.19
CA PRO A 245 5.60 17.77 -11.00
C PRO A 245 4.20 18.14 -10.46
N PRO A 246 3.59 17.26 -9.66
CA PRO A 246 2.34 17.59 -8.99
C PRO A 246 2.50 18.78 -8.05
N ALA A 247 1.47 19.61 -7.93
CA ALA A 247 1.44 20.76 -7.02
C ALA A 247 1.60 20.35 -5.55
N THR A 248 1.23 19.13 -5.19
CA THR A 248 1.46 18.55 -3.85
C THR A 248 2.90 18.10 -3.62
N ALA A 249 3.81 18.18 -4.59
CA ALA A 249 5.21 17.82 -4.38
C ALA A 249 5.81 18.69 -3.26
N LEU A 250 6.57 18.07 -2.35
CA LEU A 250 7.23 18.79 -1.25
C LEU A 250 8.56 19.38 -1.66
N VAL A 251 9.18 18.77 -2.66
CA VAL A 251 10.50 19.14 -3.15
C VAL A 251 10.59 18.73 -4.61
N LEU A 252 11.42 19.43 -5.38
CA LEU A 252 11.77 19.05 -6.74
C LEU A 252 13.29 18.98 -6.84
N LEU A 253 13.86 17.84 -6.48
CA LEU A 253 15.29 17.59 -6.66
C LEU A 253 15.51 16.79 -7.92
N GLY A 254 16.40 17.22 -8.81
CA GLY A 254 16.90 16.34 -9.85
C GLY A 254 17.22 16.98 -11.18
N ARG A 255 16.68 16.32 -12.21
CA ARG A 255 17.35 15.95 -13.47
C ARG A 255 18.52 14.98 -13.25
N PHE A 256 18.32 14.00 -12.39
CA PHE A 256 19.29 12.94 -12.12
C PHE A 256 19.36 11.94 -13.29
N THR A 257 20.56 11.44 -13.56
CA THR A 257 20.74 10.25 -14.40
C THR A 257 20.37 8.99 -13.60
N LEU A 258 20.07 7.88 -14.29
CA LEU A 258 19.79 6.62 -13.59
C LEU A 258 21.00 6.15 -12.77
N ASP A 259 22.22 6.27 -13.29
CA ASP A 259 23.45 5.96 -12.57
C ASP A 259 23.58 6.74 -11.25
N TYR A 260 23.19 8.02 -11.26
CA TYR A 260 23.20 8.85 -10.06
C TYR A 260 22.21 8.30 -9.02
N VAL A 261 20.99 7.98 -9.45
CA VAL A 261 19.95 7.39 -8.59
C VAL A 261 20.38 6.02 -8.05
N GLU A 262 20.96 5.16 -8.89
CA GLU A 262 21.50 3.85 -8.50
C GLU A 262 22.55 4.00 -7.40
N GLY A 263 23.51 4.92 -7.55
CA GLY A 263 24.58 5.14 -6.60
C GLY A 263 24.09 5.62 -5.22
N HIS A 264 23.08 6.50 -5.19
CA HIS A 264 22.57 7.09 -3.95
C HIS A 264 21.56 6.19 -3.23
N LEU A 265 20.76 5.44 -3.98
CA LEU A 265 19.79 4.50 -3.41
C LEU A 265 20.34 3.08 -3.22
N ALA A 266 21.57 2.83 -3.68
CA ALA A 266 22.23 1.53 -3.67
C ALA A 266 21.35 0.42 -4.30
N LEU A 267 20.71 0.75 -5.42
CA LEU A 267 19.85 -0.15 -6.18
C LEU A 267 20.66 -1.35 -6.65
N ASP A 268 20.04 -2.53 -6.65
CA ASP A 268 20.66 -3.69 -7.26
C ASP A 268 20.50 -3.66 -8.79
N LYS A 269 21.34 -4.43 -9.49
CA LYS A 269 21.36 -4.47 -10.95
C LYS A 269 20.02 -4.90 -11.56
N LYS A 270 19.25 -5.72 -10.86
CA LYS A 270 17.94 -6.17 -11.34
C LYS A 270 16.97 -5.00 -11.26
N THR A 271 16.91 -4.29 -10.13
CA THR A 271 16.09 -3.08 -9.98
C THR A 271 16.47 -2.02 -11.00
N THR A 272 17.76 -1.74 -11.23
CA THR A 272 18.20 -0.81 -12.30
C THR A 272 17.68 -1.27 -13.67
N SER A 273 17.88 -2.54 -14.03
CA SER A 273 17.39 -3.09 -15.30
C SER A 273 15.86 -3.00 -15.44
N ASP A 274 15.13 -3.20 -14.34
CA ASP A 274 13.67 -3.09 -14.32
C ASP A 274 13.24 -1.61 -14.50
N ILE A 275 13.95 -0.65 -13.90
CA ILE A 275 13.72 0.80 -14.12
C ILE A 275 13.97 1.18 -15.59
N GLU A 276 15.06 0.72 -16.19
CA GLU A 276 15.33 0.96 -17.62
C GLU A 276 14.26 0.34 -18.51
N SER A 277 13.72 -0.80 -18.10
CA SER A 277 12.65 -1.48 -18.85
C SER A 277 11.36 -0.68 -18.87
N LEU A 278 11.08 0.19 -17.89
CA LEU A 278 9.89 1.04 -17.87
C LEU A 278 9.77 1.91 -19.13
N GLN A 279 10.89 2.41 -19.67
CA GLN A 279 10.90 3.21 -20.90
C GLN A 279 10.47 2.38 -22.12
N LYS A 280 10.82 1.09 -22.13
CA LYS A 280 10.61 0.17 -23.25
C LYS A 280 9.35 -0.67 -23.10
N ALA A 281 8.74 -0.67 -21.91
CA ALA A 281 7.61 -1.50 -21.59
C ALA A 281 6.42 -1.15 -22.50
N PRO A 282 6.06 -2.03 -23.46
CA PRO A 282 4.84 -1.85 -24.21
C PRO A 282 3.66 -2.15 -23.29
N GLY A 283 2.57 -1.42 -23.43
CA GLY A 283 1.37 -1.72 -22.67
C GLY A 283 0.53 -0.50 -22.35
N LEU A 284 -0.69 -0.78 -21.92
CA LEU A 284 -1.61 0.20 -21.39
C LEU A 284 -1.29 0.44 -19.91
N GLY A 285 -1.80 1.54 -19.36
CA GLY A 285 -1.70 1.82 -17.92
C GLY A 285 -0.38 2.42 -17.43
N LEU A 286 -0.30 2.48 -16.11
CA LEU A 286 0.73 3.21 -15.38
C LEU A 286 2.08 2.47 -15.40
N ARG A 287 3.12 3.16 -15.88
CA ARG A 287 4.49 2.66 -15.86
C ARG A 287 5.16 2.98 -14.54
N VAL A 288 5.03 2.04 -13.61
CA VAL A 288 5.59 2.18 -12.28
C VAL A 288 6.36 0.94 -11.85
N LEU A 289 7.52 1.15 -11.24
CA LEU A 289 8.24 0.15 -10.48
C LEU A 289 8.26 0.58 -9.02
N VAL A 290 7.90 -0.31 -8.12
CA VAL A 290 8.01 -0.14 -6.69
C VAL A 290 9.12 -1.05 -6.16
N ASP A 291 10.11 -0.45 -5.51
CA ASP A 291 11.13 -1.16 -4.74
C ASP A 291 11.12 -0.65 -3.30
N LEU A 292 10.90 -1.56 -2.34
CA LEU A 292 10.70 -1.23 -0.93
C LEU A 292 9.69 -0.09 -0.74
N ASN A 293 10.09 1.09 -0.29
CA ASN A 293 9.23 2.27 -0.09
C ASN A 293 9.45 3.36 -1.15
N VAL A 294 10.08 3.04 -2.28
CA VAL A 294 10.37 3.96 -3.38
C VAL A 294 9.56 3.55 -4.61
N ALA A 295 8.93 4.53 -5.26
CA ALA A 295 8.21 4.34 -6.52
C ALA A 295 8.90 5.12 -7.64
N PHE A 296 9.29 4.42 -8.70
CA PHE A 296 9.82 4.98 -9.94
C PHE A 296 8.72 5.02 -10.98
N ILE A 297 8.30 6.22 -11.37
CA ILE A 297 7.19 6.43 -12.30
C ILE A 297 7.72 7.06 -13.58
N PHE A 298 7.46 6.42 -14.71
CA PHE A 298 7.93 6.89 -16.01
C PHE A 298 6.85 7.69 -16.74
N ASP A 299 7.12 8.95 -17.07
CA ASP A 299 6.20 9.89 -17.72
C ASP A 299 4.80 9.87 -17.08
N PRO A 300 4.65 10.26 -15.81
CA PRO A 300 3.34 10.31 -15.17
C PRO A 300 2.43 11.35 -15.86
N VAL A 301 1.14 11.05 -15.91
CA VAL A 301 0.11 12.07 -16.14
C VAL A 301 -0.41 12.49 -14.78
N ILE A 302 -0.40 13.79 -14.53
CA ILE A 302 -0.92 14.37 -13.30
C ILE A 302 -2.26 15.03 -13.62
N LEU A 303 -3.29 14.73 -12.86
CA LEU A 303 -4.53 15.48 -12.87
C LEU A 303 -4.48 16.46 -11.70
N GLU A 304 -4.42 17.74 -12.00
CA GLU A 304 -4.45 18.81 -11.00
C GLU A 304 -5.88 19.28 -10.76
N GLY A 305 -6.30 19.24 -9.50
CA GLY A 305 -7.53 19.84 -9.02
C GLY A 305 -7.26 21.15 -8.27
N PRO A 306 -8.30 21.78 -7.71
CA PRO A 306 -8.15 23.01 -6.93
C PRO A 306 -7.20 22.89 -5.73
N ASP A 307 -7.28 21.76 -5.01
CA ASP A 307 -6.59 21.57 -3.73
C ASP A 307 -5.79 20.25 -3.65
N LYS A 308 -5.80 19.46 -4.72
CA LYS A 308 -5.28 18.10 -4.75
C LYS A 308 -4.66 17.76 -6.09
N SER A 309 -3.59 16.98 -6.04
CA SER A 309 -2.96 16.39 -7.23
C SER A 309 -3.21 14.89 -7.27
N TYR A 310 -3.38 14.37 -8.48
CA TYR A 310 -3.67 12.95 -8.69
C TYR A 310 -2.72 12.38 -9.73
N LEU A 311 -2.19 11.19 -9.45
CA LEU A 311 -1.56 10.37 -10.46
C LEU A 311 -2.65 9.60 -11.21
N ILE A 312 -2.74 9.80 -12.52
CA ILE A 312 -3.80 9.24 -13.35
C ILE A 312 -3.23 8.44 -14.51
N ASP A 313 -3.86 7.32 -14.84
CA ASP A 313 -3.62 6.60 -16.09
C ASP A 313 -4.89 5.92 -16.62
N TRP A 314 -4.79 5.26 -17.78
CA TRP A 314 -5.86 4.47 -18.39
C TRP A 314 -5.35 3.09 -18.79
N ALA A 315 -6.06 2.06 -18.39
CA ALA A 315 -5.76 0.66 -18.71
C ALA A 315 -7.06 -0.16 -18.74
N THR A 316 -6.98 -1.46 -19.02
CA THR A 316 -8.16 -2.32 -18.85
C THR A 316 -8.53 -2.43 -17.37
N PRO A 317 -9.78 -2.82 -17.03
CA PRO A 317 -10.18 -3.00 -15.63
C PRO A 317 -9.27 -3.98 -14.87
N GLU A 318 -8.80 -5.05 -15.53
CA GLU A 318 -7.88 -6.02 -14.94
C GLU A 318 -6.51 -5.39 -14.64
N GLU A 319 -5.94 -4.65 -15.59
CA GLU A 319 -4.64 -3.96 -15.41
C GLU A 319 -4.72 -2.87 -14.33
N ASN A 320 -5.84 -2.14 -14.25
CA ASN A 320 -6.08 -1.15 -13.19
C ASN A 320 -6.15 -1.80 -11.80
N LEU A 321 -6.82 -2.96 -11.71
CA LEU A 321 -6.89 -3.72 -10.46
C LEU A 321 -5.50 -4.22 -10.04
N ASP A 322 -4.70 -4.72 -10.98
CA ASP A 322 -3.35 -5.21 -10.70
C ASP A 322 -2.39 -4.07 -10.35
N THR A 323 -2.48 -2.93 -11.02
CA THR A 323 -1.75 -1.70 -10.69
C THR A 323 -2.09 -1.22 -9.28
N THR A 324 -3.38 -1.21 -8.94
CA THR A 324 -3.85 -0.83 -7.59
C THR A 324 -3.27 -1.75 -6.54
N LYS A 325 -3.38 -3.07 -6.72
CA LYS A 325 -2.78 -4.05 -5.81
C LYS A 325 -1.27 -3.87 -5.72
N TYR A 326 -0.59 -3.62 -6.82
CA TYR A 326 0.86 -3.45 -6.84
C TYR A 326 1.29 -2.24 -6.01
N LEU A 327 0.65 -1.09 -6.20
CA LEU A 327 0.98 0.14 -5.47
C LEU A 327 0.61 0.07 -3.98
N THR A 328 -0.52 -0.57 -3.64
CA THR A 328 -0.99 -0.70 -2.24
C THR A 328 -0.47 -1.95 -1.52
N GLY A 329 0.38 -2.76 -2.18
CA GLY A 329 0.86 -4.03 -1.63
C GLY A 329 -0.26 -5.06 -1.39
N GLY A 330 -1.33 -4.98 -2.17
CA GLY A 330 -2.52 -5.82 -2.06
C GLY A 330 -3.40 -5.49 -0.85
N THR A 331 -3.12 -4.40 -0.14
CA THR A 331 -3.91 -3.95 0.99
C THR A 331 -4.94 -2.92 0.56
N SER A 332 -6.02 -2.78 1.34
CA SER A 332 -6.98 -1.69 1.16
C SER A 332 -6.46 -0.34 1.68
N LYS A 333 -5.24 -0.31 2.23
CA LYS A 333 -4.69 0.87 2.89
C LYS A 333 -3.84 1.68 1.92
N PRO A 334 -3.87 3.01 2.01
CA PRO A 334 -2.92 3.86 1.31
C PRO A 334 -1.48 3.49 1.68
N ALA A 335 -0.58 3.58 0.71
CA ALA A 335 0.84 3.31 0.92
C ALA A 335 1.64 4.61 0.79
N ALA A 336 2.52 4.88 1.75
CA ALA A 336 3.46 5.99 1.67
C ALA A 336 4.70 5.58 0.87
N ARG A 337 5.03 6.30 -0.21
CA ARG A 337 6.20 6.02 -1.07
C ARG A 337 6.96 7.29 -1.41
N HIS A 338 8.29 7.19 -1.39
CA HIS A 338 9.17 8.18 -1.99
C HIS A 338 9.04 8.12 -3.50
N ILE A 339 8.65 9.21 -4.15
CA ILE A 339 8.37 9.19 -5.59
C ILE A 339 9.55 9.77 -6.37
N PHE A 340 10.05 8.99 -7.32
CA PHE A 340 10.89 9.43 -8.42
C PHE A 340 10.07 9.43 -9.71
N SER A 341 10.02 10.58 -10.37
CA SER A 341 9.35 10.75 -11.65
C SER A 341 10.38 10.98 -12.75
N PHE A 342 10.37 10.14 -13.78
CA PHE A 342 11.08 10.42 -15.02
C PHE A 342 10.20 11.26 -15.93
N GLN A 343 10.76 12.33 -16.48
CA GLN A 343 10.08 13.21 -17.43
C GLN A 343 10.84 13.20 -18.76
N SER A 344 10.32 12.53 -19.78
CA SER A 344 10.94 12.38 -21.10
C SER A 344 11.24 13.72 -21.77
N GLU A 345 10.44 14.76 -21.51
CA GLU A 345 10.68 16.10 -22.06
C GLU A 345 11.92 16.77 -21.44
N ARG A 346 12.29 16.38 -20.22
CA ARG A 346 13.45 16.91 -19.51
C ARG A 346 14.60 15.92 -19.40
N ASP A 347 14.40 14.69 -19.86
CA ASP A 347 15.36 13.60 -19.89
C ASP A 347 16.11 13.43 -18.56
N GLY A 348 15.37 13.05 -17.52
CA GLY A 348 15.95 12.85 -16.20
C GLY A 348 14.92 12.47 -15.13
N TRP A 349 15.44 11.92 -14.04
CA TRP A 349 14.68 11.59 -12.84
C TRP A 349 14.59 12.78 -11.89
N TYR A 350 13.41 12.98 -11.33
CA TYR A 350 13.11 14.00 -10.32
C TYR A 350 12.53 13.33 -9.09
N TYR A 351 13.13 13.61 -7.94
CA TYR A 351 12.60 13.22 -6.64
C TYR A 351 11.58 14.25 -6.17
N LEU A 352 10.36 13.78 -5.88
CA LEU A 352 9.20 14.61 -5.54
C LEU A 352 8.89 14.67 -4.04
N GLY A 353 9.55 13.81 -3.24
CA GLY A 353 9.24 13.62 -1.82
C GLY A 353 8.40 12.38 -1.52
N LEU A 354 8.11 12.20 -0.23
CA LEU A 354 7.24 11.14 0.27
C LEU A 354 5.77 11.53 0.05
N HIS A 355 5.00 10.64 -0.56
CA HIS A 355 3.55 10.81 -0.76
C HIS A 355 2.81 9.59 -0.25
N ILE A 356 1.61 9.78 0.28
CA ILE A 356 0.60 8.75 0.48
C ILE A 356 -0.18 8.60 -0.82
N LEU A 357 -0.14 7.41 -1.41
CA LEU A 357 -0.91 7.06 -2.61
C LEU A 357 -2.22 6.42 -2.17
N THR A 358 -3.33 7.11 -2.39
CA THR A 358 -4.67 6.61 -2.07
C THR A 358 -5.44 6.32 -3.36
N PRO A 359 -5.83 5.05 -3.64
CA PRO A 359 -6.65 4.76 -4.82
C PRO A 359 -8.01 5.45 -4.67
N VAL A 360 -8.44 6.15 -5.72
CA VAL A 360 -9.69 6.90 -5.74
C VAL A 360 -10.45 6.65 -7.04
N GLN A 361 -11.78 6.61 -6.95
CA GLN A 361 -12.67 6.66 -8.11
C GLN A 361 -13.14 8.10 -8.28
N LEU A 362 -12.74 8.75 -9.38
CA LEU A 362 -13.03 10.16 -9.63
C LEU A 362 -14.35 10.41 -10.36
N ASP A 363 -15.17 9.37 -10.57
CA ASP A 363 -16.41 9.40 -11.38
C ASP A 363 -17.39 10.51 -10.97
N SER A 364 -17.28 11.05 -9.75
CA SER A 364 -18.09 12.16 -9.25
C SER A 364 -17.51 13.55 -9.49
N VAL A 365 -16.20 13.70 -9.71
CA VAL A 365 -15.50 15.00 -9.70
C VAL A 365 -14.84 15.33 -11.03
N TRP A 366 -14.26 14.34 -11.71
CA TRP A 366 -13.65 14.53 -13.02
C TRP A 366 -14.15 13.48 -14.00
N ASP A 367 -15.17 13.88 -14.75
CA ASP A 367 -15.81 13.01 -15.73
C ASP A 367 -15.11 13.19 -17.09
N TRP A 368 -14.16 12.31 -17.39
CA TRP A 368 -13.45 12.37 -18.67
C TRP A 368 -14.37 12.11 -19.87
N HIS A 369 -15.55 11.50 -19.69
CA HIS A 369 -16.55 11.40 -20.74
C HIS A 369 -17.14 12.78 -21.11
N LYS A 370 -17.02 13.78 -20.23
CA LYS A 370 -17.37 15.18 -20.52
C LYS A 370 -16.26 15.95 -21.24
N LEU A 371 -15.09 15.34 -21.48
CA LEU A 371 -14.08 15.96 -22.33
C LEU A 371 -14.67 16.23 -23.71
N SER A 372 -14.41 17.44 -24.23
CA SER A 372 -14.77 17.74 -25.62
C SER A 372 -14.12 16.74 -26.58
N LYS A 373 -14.68 16.56 -27.79
CA LYS A 373 -14.05 15.72 -28.84
C LYS A 373 -12.58 16.10 -29.10
N LYS A 374 -12.22 17.38 -28.92
CA LYS A 374 -10.83 17.84 -29.00
C LYS A 374 -10.01 17.32 -27.82
N GLY A 375 -10.54 17.39 -26.60
CA GLY A 375 -9.91 16.86 -25.39
C GLY A 375 -9.65 15.36 -25.47
N VAL A 376 -10.63 14.56 -25.90
CA VAL A 376 -10.45 13.11 -26.12
C VAL A 376 -9.35 12.82 -27.14
N ARG A 377 -9.30 13.58 -28.25
CA ARG A 377 -8.23 13.43 -29.26
C ARG A 377 -6.85 13.80 -28.73
N THR A 378 -6.76 14.82 -27.88
CA THR A 378 -5.52 15.21 -27.21
C THR A 378 -5.08 14.12 -26.24
N LEU A 379 -5.97 13.65 -25.37
CA LEU A 379 -5.70 12.55 -24.46
C LEU A 379 -5.23 11.29 -25.21
N ALA A 380 -5.93 10.88 -26.26
CA ALA A 380 -5.55 9.74 -27.07
C ALA A 380 -4.18 9.91 -27.75
N ALA A 381 -3.77 11.14 -28.10
CA ALA A 381 -2.45 11.41 -28.65
C ALA A 381 -1.35 11.26 -27.59
N GLU A 382 -1.60 11.75 -26.36
CA GLU A 382 -0.67 11.60 -25.24
C GLU A 382 -0.54 10.14 -24.81
N LEU A 383 -1.65 9.39 -24.74
CA LEU A 383 -1.62 7.95 -24.46
C LEU A 383 -0.89 7.17 -25.55
N GLN A 384 -1.08 7.51 -26.82
CA GLN A 384 -0.33 6.90 -27.93
C GLN A 384 1.18 7.12 -27.78
N LYS A 385 1.59 8.36 -27.48
CA LYS A 385 3.00 8.71 -27.25
C LYS A 385 3.57 7.92 -26.08
N ARG A 386 2.80 7.79 -25.00
CA ARG A 386 3.23 7.08 -23.79
C ARG A 386 3.34 5.58 -24.03
N TRP A 387 2.27 4.89 -24.42
CA TRP A 387 2.19 3.42 -24.46
C TRP A 387 3.22 2.72 -25.36
N ALA A 388 3.96 3.46 -26.18
CA ALA A 388 4.99 2.94 -27.08
C ALA A 388 4.47 1.73 -27.90
N SER A 389 3.17 1.74 -28.19
CA SER A 389 2.45 0.67 -28.87
C SER A 389 2.13 1.08 -30.30
N ASP A 390 1.97 0.09 -31.17
CA ASP A 390 1.49 0.30 -32.55
C ASP A 390 0.00 0.68 -32.60
N THR A 391 -0.65 0.86 -31.45
CA THR A 391 -2.06 1.23 -31.35
C THR A 391 -2.26 2.61 -31.94
N ARG A 392 -3.17 2.71 -32.91
CA ARG A 392 -3.46 3.99 -33.57
C ARG A 392 -4.25 4.87 -32.61
N ARG A 393 -3.99 6.18 -32.65
CA ARG A 393 -4.77 7.19 -31.90
C ARG A 393 -6.29 7.03 -32.06
N SER A 394 -6.77 6.64 -33.24
CA SER A 394 -8.21 6.38 -33.48
C SER A 394 -8.74 5.23 -32.65
N ASP A 395 -7.94 4.20 -32.45
CA ASP A 395 -8.31 2.98 -31.75
C ASP A 395 -8.33 3.26 -30.24
N ILE A 396 -7.35 4.01 -29.73
CA ILE A 396 -7.34 4.50 -28.35
C ILE A 396 -8.57 5.36 -28.05
N ALA A 397 -8.90 6.30 -28.94
CA ALA A 397 -10.10 7.12 -28.78
C ALA A 397 -11.38 6.27 -28.78
N ALA A 398 -11.45 5.24 -29.63
CA ALA A 398 -12.58 4.31 -29.65
C ALA A 398 -12.66 3.46 -28.37
N MET A 399 -11.53 3.00 -27.82
CA MET A 399 -11.45 2.26 -26.56
C MET A 399 -11.94 3.12 -25.38
N LEU A 400 -11.52 4.39 -25.34
CA LEU A 400 -12.10 5.38 -24.41
C LEU A 400 -13.61 5.46 -24.62
N GLU A 401 -14.09 5.84 -25.81
CA GLU A 401 -15.53 6.02 -26.06
C GLU A 401 -16.40 4.79 -25.73
N LYS A 402 -15.87 3.58 -25.89
CA LYS A 402 -16.54 2.31 -25.57
C LYS A 402 -16.45 1.90 -24.10
N GLY A 403 -15.52 2.46 -23.34
CA GLY A 403 -15.19 2.00 -21.98
C GLY A 403 -14.40 0.70 -21.96
N ASP A 404 -13.66 0.38 -23.04
CA ASP A 404 -12.76 -0.79 -23.05
C ASP A 404 -11.53 -0.57 -22.14
N ILE A 405 -11.24 0.69 -21.83
CA ILE A 405 -10.24 1.11 -20.85
C ILE A 405 -10.88 2.09 -19.88
N GLU A 406 -10.47 1.99 -18.62
CA GLU A 406 -10.98 2.78 -17.51
C GLU A 406 -9.86 3.60 -16.90
N GLN A 407 -10.26 4.68 -16.23
CA GLN A 407 -9.35 5.53 -15.49
C GLN A 407 -8.84 4.80 -14.23
N CYS A 408 -7.53 4.79 -14.03
CA CYS A 408 -6.88 4.45 -12.77
C CYS A 408 -6.39 5.74 -12.12
N CYS A 409 -6.73 5.96 -10.85
CA CYS A 409 -6.40 7.22 -10.19
C CYS A 409 -5.92 7.01 -8.75
N PHE A 410 -4.84 7.70 -8.40
CA PHE A 410 -4.30 7.76 -7.05
C PHE A 410 -4.19 9.21 -6.61
N GLU A 411 -4.88 9.57 -5.53
CA GLU A 411 -4.64 10.84 -4.85
C GLU A 411 -3.23 10.84 -4.27
N LEU A 412 -2.49 11.92 -4.55
CA LEU A 412 -1.16 12.17 -4.02
C LEU A 412 -1.29 13.15 -2.85
N SER A 413 -1.03 12.68 -1.64
CA SER A 413 -1.01 13.54 -0.44
C SER A 413 0.36 13.53 0.20
N SER A 414 0.91 14.72 0.44
CA SER A 414 2.21 14.91 1.09
C SER A 414 2.11 15.59 2.46
N THR A 415 0.89 15.91 2.91
CA THR A 415 0.62 16.62 4.16
C THR A 415 1.24 15.90 5.36
N GLY A 416 2.10 16.60 6.11
CA GLY A 416 2.74 16.05 7.32
C GLY A 416 3.88 15.07 7.05
N LEU A 417 4.38 15.00 5.80
CA LEU A 417 5.45 14.09 5.39
C LEU A 417 6.80 14.81 5.14
N GLU A 418 6.90 16.07 5.52
CA GLU A 418 8.07 16.94 5.29
C GLU A 418 9.30 16.43 6.05
N GLU A 419 9.15 16.07 7.32
CA GLU A 419 10.27 15.57 8.14
C GLU A 419 10.81 14.23 7.61
N LYS A 420 9.92 13.30 7.23
CA LYS A 420 10.31 12.03 6.62
C LYS A 420 10.98 12.21 5.26
N THR A 421 10.51 13.18 4.47
CA THR A 421 11.14 13.56 3.21
C THR A 421 12.55 14.12 3.44
N ARG A 422 12.73 15.00 4.44
CA ARG A 422 14.04 15.54 4.82
C ARG A 422 15.00 14.46 5.30
N ALA A 423 14.54 13.56 6.16
CA ALA A 423 15.32 12.43 6.65
C ALA A 423 15.81 11.55 5.48
N PHE A 424 14.93 11.23 4.52
CA PHE A 424 15.31 10.46 3.35
C PHE A 424 16.38 11.15 2.50
N ILE A 425 16.26 12.47 2.27
CA ILE A 425 17.27 13.24 1.53
C ILE A 425 18.62 13.20 2.27
N ALA A 426 18.60 13.40 3.60
CA ALA A 426 19.81 13.35 4.42
C ALA A 426 20.48 11.97 4.39
N ASP A 427 19.69 10.91 4.50
CA ASP A 427 20.19 9.53 4.55
C ASP A 427 20.75 9.05 3.20
N THR A 428 20.15 9.49 2.10
CA THR A 428 20.54 9.09 0.74
C THR A 428 21.57 10.01 0.11
N GLY A 429 21.72 11.25 0.60
CA GLY A 429 22.62 12.25 0.03
C GLY A 429 22.18 12.82 -1.31
N LEU A 430 20.89 12.71 -1.67
CA LEU A 430 20.34 13.16 -2.96
C LEU A 430 20.34 14.69 -3.14
N GLY A 431 20.51 15.46 -2.07
CA GLY A 431 20.46 16.92 -2.10
C GLY A 431 20.52 17.53 -0.71
N ASN A 432 20.13 18.80 -0.60
CA ASN A 432 20.06 19.50 0.67
C ASN A 432 18.68 19.30 1.32
N PRO A 433 18.58 18.75 2.55
CA PRO A 433 17.30 18.60 3.24
C PRO A 433 16.54 19.91 3.46
N GLU A 434 17.23 21.05 3.55
CA GLU A 434 16.58 22.34 3.77
C GLU A 434 15.75 22.83 2.57
N ASP A 435 15.91 22.22 1.39
CA ASP A 435 15.17 22.60 0.18
C ASP A 435 13.70 22.10 0.20
N VAL A 436 13.33 21.25 1.17
CA VAL A 436 11.97 20.73 1.32
C VAL A 436 11.01 21.86 1.74
N GLY A 437 9.95 22.06 0.95
CA GLY A 437 8.92 23.08 1.17
C GLY A 437 9.20 24.43 0.49
N GLN A 438 10.22 24.53 -0.37
CA GLN A 438 10.61 25.78 -1.05
C GLN A 438 10.07 25.93 -2.49
N LEU A 439 9.11 25.10 -2.91
CA LEU A 439 8.62 25.06 -4.30
C LEU A 439 7.76 26.25 -4.74
#